data_AF-A0A7V4A9T7-F1
#
_entry.id   AF-A0A7V4A9T7-F1
#
_cell.length_a   1.000
_cell.length_b   1.000
_cell.length_c   1.000
_cell.angle_alpha   90.00
_cell.angle_beta   90.00
_cell.angle_gamma   90.00
#
_symmetry.space_group_name_H-M   'P 1'
#
loop_
_entity.id
_entity.type
_entity.pdbx_description
1 polymer ?
#
loop_
_entity_poly.entity_id
_entity_poly.type
_entity_poly.pdbx_seq_one_letter_code
_entity_poly.pdbx_strand_id
1 'polypeptide(L)'
;MEDTLMIVDGHVAKVFCRAGLIDKVLYEKERPYIIQASKMRNEIEKIVAQFGKIPFYVDNGAFYIFEDDFCTDLNPKCESCPINRICKKYTKWTAYQKIEKKKKTTKQL
;
A
#
# COMPACT_ATOMS: atom_id res chain seq x y z
N MET A 1 -17.13 -19.56 5.40
CA MET A 1 -16.25 -18.69 4.61
C MET A 1 -15.23 -19.63 3.99
N GLU A 2 -15.11 -19.68 2.67
CA GLU A 2 -14.09 -20.51 2.04
C GLU A 2 -12.72 -19.92 2.40
N ASP A 3 -11.84 -20.73 3.01
CA ASP A 3 -10.46 -20.35 3.32
C ASP A 3 -9.67 -20.25 2.01
N THR A 4 -9.84 -19.15 1.28
CA THR A 4 -8.98 -18.82 0.15
C THR A 4 -7.70 -18.18 0.66
N LEU A 5 -6.54 -18.67 0.21
CA LEU A 5 -5.24 -18.10 0.57
C LEU A 5 -5.16 -16.62 0.13
N MET A 6 -4.82 -15.73 1.07
CA MET A 6 -4.42 -14.36 0.76
C MET A 6 -2.90 -14.23 0.78
N ILE A 7 -2.29 -13.81 -0.33
CA ILE A 7 -0.86 -13.51 -0.39
C ILE A 7 -0.66 -12.03 -0.10
N VAL A 8 -0.18 -11.73 1.11
CA VAL A 8 0.14 -10.36 1.53
C VAL A 8 1.64 -10.14 1.46
N ASP A 9 2.12 -9.71 0.29
CA ASP A 9 3.50 -9.29 0.07
C ASP A 9 3.69 -7.78 0.34
N GLY A 10 4.90 -7.27 0.04
CA GLY A 10 5.22 -5.84 0.17
C GLY A 10 4.34 -4.94 -0.71
N HIS A 11 3.94 -5.39 -1.90
CA HIS A 11 3.13 -4.60 -2.83
C HIS A 11 1.67 -4.52 -2.37
N VAL A 12 1.07 -5.66 -2.03
CA VAL A 12 -0.30 -5.76 -1.52
C VAL A 12 -0.42 -4.93 -0.25
N ALA A 13 0.45 -5.16 0.74
CA ALA A 13 0.41 -4.40 1.99
C ALA A 13 0.59 -2.89 1.78
N LYS A 14 1.43 -2.48 0.81
CA LYS A 14 1.63 -1.07 0.46
C LYS A 14 0.34 -0.44 -0.07
N VAL A 15 -0.42 -1.14 -0.92
CA VAL A 15 -1.70 -0.64 -1.42
C VAL A 15 -2.67 -0.38 -0.27
N PHE A 16 -2.80 -1.32 0.67
CA PHE A 16 -3.65 -1.15 1.86
C PHE A 16 -3.20 0.04 2.73
N CYS A 17 -1.90 0.16 3.00
CA CYS A 17 -1.33 1.27 3.77
C CYS A 17 -1.57 2.62 3.09
N ARG A 18 -1.37 2.70 1.76
CA ARG A 18 -1.53 3.94 0.99
C ARG A 18 -2.98 4.33 0.80
N ALA A 19 -3.86 3.35 0.65
CA ALA A 19 -5.30 3.56 0.56
C ALA A 19 -5.89 4.09 1.88
N GLY A 20 -5.18 3.89 3.00
CA GLY A 20 -5.66 4.25 4.33
C GLY A 20 -6.69 3.24 4.87
N LEU A 21 -6.57 1.98 4.45
CA LEU A 21 -7.43 0.88 4.92
C LEU A 21 -6.94 0.25 6.23
N ILE A 22 -5.69 0.55 6.63
CA ILE A 22 -5.06 0.06 7.85
C ILE A 22 -4.88 1.23 8.81
N ASP A 23 -5.35 1.08 10.05
CA ASP A 23 -5.24 2.11 11.09
C ASP A 23 -3.80 2.26 11.61
N LYS A 24 -3.09 1.13 11.78
CA LYS A 24 -1.73 1.09 12.32
C LYS A 24 -0.75 0.43 11.36
N VAL A 25 0.06 1.24 10.67
CA VAL A 25 1.10 0.74 9.78
C VAL A 25 2.35 0.33 10.56
N LEU A 26 2.77 -0.92 10.42
CA LEU A 26 4.04 -1.43 10.94
C LEU A 26 5.15 -1.22 9.91
N TYR A 27 6.30 -0.71 10.37
CA TYR A 27 7.42 -0.34 9.51
C TYR A 27 8.76 -0.67 10.18
N GLU A 28 9.83 -0.68 9.38
CA GLU A 28 11.18 -0.93 9.88
C GLU A 28 11.74 0.25 10.67
N LYS A 29 12.42 -0.05 11.79
CA LYS A 29 13.00 0.97 12.67
C LYS A 29 14.03 1.86 11.96
N GLU A 30 14.95 1.24 11.20
CA GLU A 30 16.03 1.94 10.50
C GLU A 30 15.55 2.65 9.23
N ARG A 31 14.52 2.09 8.57
CA ARG A 31 13.93 2.60 7.34
C ARG A 31 12.43 2.87 7.57
N PRO A 32 12.05 3.98 8.25
CA PRO A 32 10.68 4.26 8.70
C PRO A 32 9.72 4.72 7.58
N TYR A 33 9.87 4.08 6.43
CA TYR A 33 9.11 4.20 5.19
C TYR A 33 8.85 2.81 4.58
N ILE A 34 9.70 1.81 4.87
CA ILE A 34 9.50 0.41 4.47
C ILE A 34 8.55 -0.27 5.44
N ILE A 35 7.46 -0.79 4.90
CA ILE A 35 6.44 -1.51 5.68
C ILE A 35 6.85 -2.94 6.00
N GLN A 36 6.33 -3.49 7.11
CA GLN A 36 6.53 -4.88 7.50
C GLN A 36 5.30 -5.74 7.14
N ALA A 37 5.15 -6.06 5.85
CA ALA A 37 3.97 -6.76 5.31
C ALA A 37 3.60 -8.04 6.06
N SER A 38 4.59 -8.90 6.36
CA SER A 38 4.38 -10.17 7.07
C SER A 38 3.74 -10.01 8.44
N LYS A 39 4.00 -8.89 9.13
CA LYS A 39 3.41 -8.60 10.45
C LYS A 39 2.02 -7.98 10.37
N MET A 40 1.63 -7.46 9.20
CA MET A 40 0.33 -6.83 8.97
C MET A 40 -0.68 -7.77 8.30
N ARG A 41 -0.25 -8.96 7.86
CA ARG A 41 -1.09 -9.94 7.18
C ARG A 41 -2.41 -10.23 7.92
N ASN A 42 -2.33 -10.58 9.20
CA ASN A 42 -3.51 -10.91 10.00
C ASN A 42 -4.51 -9.75 10.12
N GLU A 43 -4.02 -8.50 10.12
CA GLU A 43 -4.88 -7.31 10.18
C GLU A 43 -5.56 -7.08 8.83
N ILE A 44 -4.82 -7.23 7.73
CA ILE A 44 -5.34 -7.13 6.37
C ILE A 44 -6.41 -8.21 6.10
N GLU A 45 -6.16 -9.47 6.46
CA GLU A 45 -7.12 -10.56 6.29
C GLU A 45 -8.40 -10.30 7.11
N LYS A 46 -8.28 -9.77 8.34
CA LYS A 46 -9.44 -9.37 9.16
C LYS A 46 -10.25 -8.25 8.50
N ILE A 47 -9.59 -7.23 7.96
CA ILE A 47 -10.27 -6.14 7.24
C ILE A 47 -11.05 -6.73 6.06
N VAL A 48 -10.41 -7.55 5.23
CA VAL A 48 -11.06 -8.18 4.07
C VAL A 48 -12.28 -9.02 4.47
N ALA A 49 -12.16 -9.80 5.54
CA ALA A 49 -13.26 -10.59 6.09
C ALA A 49 -14.43 -9.72 6.57
N GLN A 50 -14.15 -8.58 7.23
CA GLN A 50 -15.17 -7.63 7.69
C GLN A 50 -15.96 -7.02 6.52
N PHE A 51 -15.33 -6.81 5.36
CA PHE A 51 -16.00 -6.36 4.15
C PHE A 51 -16.74 -7.46 3.38
N GLY A 52 -16.70 -8.71 3.87
CA GLY A 52 -17.33 -9.86 3.23
C GLY A 52 -16.78 -10.13 1.82
N LYS A 53 -15.51 -9.81 1.57
CA LYS A 53 -14.85 -10.03 0.28
C LYS A 53 -14.01 -11.31 0.31
N ILE A 54 -13.85 -11.92 -0.86
CA ILE A 54 -13.02 -13.12 -1.03
C ILE A 54 -11.55 -12.69 -1.03
N PRO A 55 -10.71 -13.18 -0.10
CA PRO A 55 -9.31 -12.76 0.01
C PRO A 55 -8.50 -12.86 -1.29
N PHE A 56 -8.66 -13.94 -2.05
CA PHE A 56 -8.00 -14.14 -3.34
C PHE A 56 -8.31 -13.02 -4.37
N TYR A 57 -9.52 -12.48 -4.42
CA TYR A 57 -9.77 -11.38 -5.39
C TYR A 57 -9.22 -10.05 -4.89
N VAL A 58 -9.14 -9.87 -3.57
CA VAL A 58 -8.61 -8.64 -2.98
C VAL A 58 -7.09 -8.58 -3.11
N ASP A 59 -6.38 -9.68 -2.86
CA ASP A 59 -4.92 -9.70 -3.07
C ASP A 59 -4.56 -9.50 -4.54
N ASN A 60 -5.25 -10.15 -5.47
CA ASN A 60 -5.02 -10.02 -6.90
C ASN A 60 -5.26 -8.57 -7.34
N GLY A 61 -6.39 -7.98 -6.94
CA GLY A 61 -6.68 -6.57 -7.25
C GLY A 61 -5.61 -5.61 -6.71
N ALA A 62 -5.13 -5.83 -5.48
CA ALA A 62 -4.06 -5.02 -4.90
C ALA A 62 -2.72 -5.25 -5.62
N PHE A 63 -2.41 -6.48 -6.02
CA PHE A 63 -1.22 -6.82 -6.79
C PHE A 63 -1.24 -6.14 -8.16
N TYR A 64 -2.34 -6.20 -8.92
CA TYR A 64 -2.46 -5.55 -10.23
C TYR A 64 -2.41 -4.02 -10.16
N ILE A 65 -2.90 -3.41 -9.07
CA ILE A 65 -2.70 -1.97 -8.85
C ILE A 65 -1.20 -1.61 -8.80
N PHE A 66 -0.35 -2.52 -8.34
CA PHE A 66 1.10 -2.35 -8.41
C PHE A 66 1.67 -2.77 -9.77
N GLU A 67 1.33 -3.96 -10.26
CA GLU A 67 1.85 -4.55 -11.50
C GLU A 67 1.58 -3.65 -12.72
N ASP A 68 0.41 -3.01 -12.77
CA ASP A 68 0.02 -2.05 -13.82
C ASP A 68 0.62 -0.64 -13.58
N ASP A 69 1.68 -0.54 -12.77
CA ASP A 69 2.48 0.67 -12.54
C ASP A 69 1.70 1.85 -11.90
N PHE A 70 0.54 1.60 -11.28
CA PHE A 70 -0.21 2.67 -10.59
C PHE A 70 0.36 3.00 -9.21
N CYS A 71 0.73 1.99 -8.41
CA CYS A 71 1.13 2.17 -7.02
C CYS A 71 2.61 1.86 -6.77
N THR A 72 3.51 2.33 -7.65
CA THR A 72 4.96 2.16 -7.47
C THR A 72 5.52 2.94 -6.28
N ASP A 73 6.68 2.53 -5.78
CA ASP A 73 7.28 3.14 -4.59
C ASP A 73 7.60 4.63 -4.81
N LEU A 74 8.24 4.96 -5.93
CA LEU A 74 8.80 6.29 -6.19
C LEU A 74 7.85 7.23 -6.93
N ASN A 75 7.17 6.73 -7.97
CA ASN A 75 6.38 7.56 -8.89
C ASN A 75 4.96 7.00 -9.09
N PRO A 76 4.15 6.91 -8.02
CA PRO A 76 2.81 6.35 -8.14
C PRO A 76 1.91 7.26 -8.99
N LYS A 77 1.19 6.66 -9.94
CA LYS A 77 0.21 7.33 -10.81
C LYS A 77 -1.14 7.46 -10.11
N CYS A 78 -1.16 8.16 -8.97
CA CYS A 78 -2.34 8.23 -8.10
C CYS A 78 -3.58 8.83 -8.76
N GLU A 79 -3.42 9.68 -9.78
CA GLU A 79 -4.54 10.33 -10.48
C GLU A 79 -5.25 9.36 -11.43
N SER A 80 -4.52 8.49 -12.13
CA SER A 80 -5.08 7.48 -13.03
C SER A 80 -5.33 6.13 -12.37
N CYS A 81 -4.92 5.95 -11.11
CA CYS A 81 -5.14 4.72 -10.34
C CYS A 81 -6.64 4.38 -10.25
N PRO A 82 -7.04 3.11 -10.47
CA PRO A 82 -8.46 2.71 -10.46
C PRO A 82 -9.16 2.96 -9.11
N ILE A 83 -8.39 3.04 -8.02
CA ILE A 83 -8.90 3.34 -6.68
C ILE A 83 -8.68 4.80 -6.25
N ASN A 84 -8.43 5.73 -7.18
CA ASN A 84 -8.06 7.12 -6.85
C ASN A 84 -9.09 7.85 -5.96
N ARG A 85 -10.37 7.50 -6.07
CA ARG A 85 -11.48 8.16 -5.37
C ARG A 85 -11.53 7.78 -3.90
N ILE A 86 -11.01 6.60 -3.56
CA ILE A 86 -11.02 6.04 -2.20
C ILE A 86 -9.64 6.10 -1.55
N CYS A 87 -8.57 6.04 -2.33
CA CYS A 87 -7.20 6.00 -1.82
C CYS A 87 -6.79 7.33 -1.18
N LYS A 88 -6.31 7.27 0.07
CA LYS A 88 -5.76 8.43 0.80
C LYS A 88 -4.38 8.88 0.34
N LYS A 89 -3.74 8.15 -0.57
CA LYS A 89 -2.45 8.50 -1.20
C LYS A 89 -1.34 8.72 -0.17
N TYR A 90 -1.28 7.89 0.88
CA TYR A 90 -0.21 7.97 1.89
C TYR A 90 1.13 7.46 1.37
N THR A 91 1.70 8.18 0.39
CA THR A 91 2.90 7.77 -0.38
C THR A 91 4.17 7.62 0.46
N LYS A 92 4.17 8.09 1.72
CA LYS A 92 5.23 7.80 2.71
C LYS A 92 5.56 6.29 2.79
N TRP A 93 4.54 5.44 2.70
CA TRP A 93 4.69 4.00 2.83
C TRP A 93 5.17 3.38 1.52
N THR A 94 6.24 2.61 1.57
CA THR A 94 6.85 1.95 0.41
C THR A 94 7.18 0.50 0.74
N ALA A 95 7.41 -0.30 -0.29
CA ALA A 95 7.79 -1.70 -0.12
C ALA A 95 9.31 -1.87 0.01
N TYR A 96 10.10 -1.06 -0.72
CA TYR A 96 11.55 -1.24 -0.84
C TYR A 96 12.33 0.08 -0.88
N GLN A 97 11.80 1.11 -1.54
CA GLN A 97 12.57 2.32 -1.87
C GLN A 97 12.08 3.56 -1.14
N LYS A 98 12.98 4.49 -0.79
CA LYS A 98 12.61 5.76 -0.15
C LYS A 98 12.19 6.79 -1.20
N ILE A 99 11.05 7.45 -1.02
CA ILE A 99 10.73 8.65 -1.80
C ILE A 99 11.68 9.77 -1.38
N GLU A 100 12.53 10.22 -2.30
CA GLU A 100 13.29 11.46 -2.11
C GLU A 100 12.36 12.66 -2.26
N LYS A 101 12.17 13.41 -1.18
CA LYS A 101 11.49 14.70 -1.28
C LYS A 101 12.42 15.64 -2.02
N LYS A 102 12.02 16.12 -3.21
CA LYS A 102 12.71 17.23 -3.88
C LYS A 102 12.82 18.38 -2.88
N LYS A 103 14.05 18.79 -2.55
CA LYS A 103 14.27 20.00 -1.74
C LYS A 103 13.58 21.14 -2.46
N LYS A 104 12.67 21.85 -1.78
CA LYS A 104 12.15 23.12 -2.29
C LYS A 104 13.34 24.05 -2.42
N THR A 105 13.75 24.35 -3.64
CA THR A 105 14.74 25.38 -3.91
C THR A 105 14.07 26.70 -3.57
N THR A 106 14.33 27.23 -2.38
CA THR A 106 13.97 28.61 -2.04
C THR A 106 14.81 29.49 -2.96
N LYS A 107 14.25 29.96 -4.08
CA LYS A 107 14.82 31.10 -4.80
C LYS A 107 14.66 32.29 -3.86
N GLN A 108 15.74 32.65 -3.17
CA GLN A 108 15.87 33.99 -2.60
C GLN A 108 15.89 34.95 -3.79
N LEU A 109 14.84 35.79 -3.87
CA LEU A 109 14.82 37.01 -4.66
C LEU A 109 15.56 38.10 -3.87
#